data_AF-A0A352K9Y6-F1
#
_entry.id   AF-A0A352K9Y6-F1
#
_cell.length_a   1.000
_cell.length_b   1.000
_cell.length_c   1.000
_cell.angle_alpha   90.00
_cell.angle_beta   90.00
_cell.angle_gamma   90.00
#
_symmetry.space_group_name_H-M   'P 1'
#
loop_
_entity.id
_entity.type
_entity.pdbx_description
1 polymer ?
#
loop_
_entity_poly.entity_id
_entity_poly.type
_entity_poly.pdbx_seq_one_letter_code
_entity_poly.pdbx_strand_id
1 'polypeptide(L)' 'HRIAMSFLVAGLAAKSPVTVDDSRMIATSFPDFVSLMHGLGASIETIEAS' A
#
# COMPACT_ATOMS: atom_id res chain seq x y z
N HIS A 1 5.74 1.61 -8.99
CA HIS A 1 6.28 1.09 -7.70
C HIS A 1 6.41 2.20 -6.65
N ARG A 2 7.40 3.12 -6.75
CA ARG A 2 7.66 4.13 -5.68
C ARG A 2 6.54 5.13 -5.45
N ILE A 3 5.95 5.68 -6.51
CA ILE A 3 4.80 6.60 -6.39
C ILE A 3 3.61 5.91 -5.68
N ALA A 4 3.32 4.65 -6.03
CA ALA A 4 2.31 3.84 -5.36
C ALA A 4 2.60 3.68 -3.86
N MET A 5 3.83 3.30 -3.49
CA MET A 5 4.25 3.19 -2.08
C MET A 5 4.16 4.53 -1.34
N SER A 6 4.52 5.64 -1.98
CA SER A 6 4.40 6.99 -1.40
C SER A 6 2.93 7.35 -1.11
N PHE A 7 2.00 7.00 -1.99
CA PHE A 7 0.57 7.22 -1.73
C PHE A 7 0.03 6.34 -0.62
N LEU A 8 0.48 5.08 -0.51
CA LEU A 8 0.10 4.22 0.60
C LEU A 8 0.60 4.78 1.94
N VAL A 9 1.83 5.29 2.00
CA VAL A 9 2.36 5.96 3.19
C VAL A 9 1.58 7.25 3.51
N ALA A 10 1.24 8.05 2.50
CA ALA A 10 0.42 9.24 2.68
C ALA A 10 -1.00 8.90 3.19
N GLY A 11 -1.57 7.78 2.74
CA GLY A 11 -2.87 7.27 3.16
C GLY A 11 -2.95 6.97 4.66
N LEU A 12 -1.85 6.64 5.31
CA LEU A 12 -1.79 6.39 6.76
C LEU A 12 -2.11 7.65 7.60
N ALA A 13 -1.94 8.84 7.03
CA ALA A 13 -2.29 10.12 7.67
C ALA A 13 -3.54 10.77 7.07
N ALA A 14 -4.18 10.12 6.09
CA ALA A 14 -5.33 10.68 5.40
C ALA A 14 -6.61 10.55 6.25
N LYS A 15 -7.53 11.51 6.10
CA LYS A 15 -8.85 11.46 6.76
C LYS A 15 -9.81 10.45 6.12
N SER A 16 -9.55 10.08 4.87
CA SER A 16 -10.35 9.14 4.09
C SER A 16 -9.44 8.06 3.51
N PRO A 17 -9.95 6.83 3.30
CA PRO A 17 -9.17 5.76 2.69
C PRO A 17 -8.56 6.16 1.35
N VAL A 18 -7.31 5.76 1.12
CA VAL A 18 -6.60 5.92 -0.16
C VAL A 18 -6.50 4.56 -0.82
N THR A 19 -7.02 4.47 -2.05
CA THR A 19 -6.92 3.28 -2.88
C THR A 19 -5.87 3.48 -3.97
N VAL A 20 -5.07 2.45 -4.22
CA VAL A 20 -4.07 2.43 -5.30
C VAL A 20 -4.30 1.19 -6.15
N ASP A 21 -4.65 1.38 -7.43
CA ASP A 21 -5.16 0.30 -8.30
C ASP A 21 -4.10 -0.73 -8.75
N ASP A 22 -2.85 -0.32 -8.91
CA ASP A 22 -1.80 -1.19 -9.46
C ASP A 22 -0.78 -1.63 -8.40
N SER A 23 -1.26 -2.38 -7.41
CA SER A 23 -0.44 -2.96 -6.34
C SER A 23 0.58 -4.00 -6.85
N ARG A 24 0.34 -4.60 -8.03
CA ARG A 24 1.26 -5.57 -8.69
C ARG A 24 2.64 -4.97 -8.95
N MET A 25 2.69 -3.66 -9.22
CA MET A 25 3.93 -2.93 -9.41
C MET A 25 4.71 -2.73 -8.10
N ILE A 26 4.09 -2.86 -6.92
CA ILE A 26 4.86 -2.85 -5.66
C ILE A 26 5.64 -4.17 -5.55
N ALA A 27 5.00 -5.30 -5.88
CA ALA A 27 5.57 -6.63 -5.73
C ALA A 27 6.83 -6.87 -6.60
N THR A 28 6.95 -6.21 -7.75
CA THR A 28 8.13 -6.36 -8.63
C THR A 28 9.39 -5.68 -8.10
N SER A 29 9.24 -4.64 -7.27
CA SER A 29 10.37 -3.88 -6.71
C SER A 29 10.61 -4.14 -5.23
N PHE A 30 9.55 -4.38 -4.46
CA PHE A 30 9.60 -4.63 -3.03
C PHE A 30 8.45 -5.57 -2.61
N PRO A 31 8.60 -6.89 -2.82
CA PRO A 31 7.55 -7.87 -2.55
C PRO A 31 7.07 -7.88 -1.10
N ASP A 32 7.95 -7.64 -0.14
CA ASP A 32 7.62 -7.67 1.29
C ASP A 32 7.12 -6.33 1.86
N PHE A 33 6.88 -5.33 1.01
CA PHE A 33 6.50 -3.98 1.46
C PHE A 33 5.27 -3.99 2.39
N VAL A 34 4.20 -4.69 1.99
CA VAL A 34 2.95 -4.73 2.78
C VAL A 34 3.19 -5.42 4.12
N SER A 35 3.89 -6.56 4.12
CA SER A 35 4.21 -7.29 5.35
C SER A 35 5.08 -6.47 6.30
N LEU A 36 6.06 -5.72 5.78
CA LEU A 36 6.88 -4.82 6.58
C LEU A 36 6.02 -3.71 7.20
N MET A 37 5.16 -3.07 6.41
CA MET A 37 4.31 -1.99 6.88
C MET A 37 3.31 -2.47 7.95
N HIS A 38 2.76 -3.67 7.81
CA HIS A 38 1.95 -4.31 8.85
C HIS A 38 2.74 -4.53 10.15
N GLY A 39 4.00 -4.97 10.05
CA GLY A 39 4.90 -5.09 11.21
C GLY A 39 5.18 -3.77 11.92
N LEU A 40 5.03 -2.64 11.22
CA LEU A 40 5.13 -1.28 11.77
C LEU A 40 3.79 -0.72 12.25
N GLY A 41 2.70 -1.49 12.16
CA GLY A 41 1.36 -1.08 12.59
C GLY A 41 0.55 -0.31 11.54
N ALA A 42 0.96 -0.33 10.27
CA ALA A 42 0.19 0.27 9.19
C ALA A 42 -1.08 -0.54 8.89
N SER A 43 -2.20 0.14 8.65
CA SER A 43 -3.43 -0.48 8.16
C SER A 43 -3.47 -0.38 6.63
N ILE A 44 -3.10 -1.46 5.95
CA ILE A 44 -3.08 -1.56 4.48
C ILE A 44 -3.78 -2.86 4.09
N GLU A 45 -4.74 -2.80 3.18
CA GLU A 45 -5.52 -3.96 2.74
C GLU A 45 -5.51 -4.08 1.21
N THR A 46 -5.51 -5.31 0.71
CA THR A 46 -5.71 -5.59 -0.71
C THR A 46 -7.20 -5.65 -1.00
N ILE A 47 -7.66 -4.82 -1.94
CA ILE A 47 -9.05 -4.84 -2.40
C ILE A 47 -9.10 -5.72 -3.66
N GLU A 48 -9.77 -6.86 -3.59
CA GLU A 48 -10.10 -7.62 -4.79
C GLU A 48 -11.32 -6.99 -5.47
N ALA A 49 -11.17 -6.60 -6.73
CA ALA A 49 -12.31 -6.15 -7.53
C ALA A 49 -13.21 -7.36 -7.82
N SER A 50 -14.50 -7.20 -7.47
CA SER A 50 -15.57 -8.18 -7.69
C SER A 50 -15.80 -8.51 -9.17
#